data_AF-S7UPF3-F1
#
_entry.id   AF-S7UPF3-F1
#
_cell.length_a   1.000
_cell.length_b   1.000
_cell.length_c   1.000
_cell.angle_alpha   90.00
_cell.angle_beta   90.00
_cell.angle_gamma   90.00
#
_symmetry.space_group_name_H-M   'P 1'
#
loop_
_entity.id
_entity.type
_entity.pdbx_description
1 polymer ?
#
loop_
_entity_poly.entity_id
_entity_poly.type
_entity_poly.pdbx_seq_one_letter_code
_entity_poly.pdbx_strand_id
1 'polypeptide(L)'
;MMKPDKKYQKISGELARAVQAELNYRIGSTPKSIDLAELGDIFEHRNRQIVTAHQNDAVADILYPIFVTYLQSREGGKLHLFPDSVSPEIFSEYIKKKERFETLFTAAIMGLKDTELLDIINGVRAIFEEQHQKLKGINRLADTVRHIRRTVADIAEKPSGSEKHAIEFLMQLAPLNADLRAIESGCVEFRESPCLKAAIQHLENELRNADRVIAEKGRKASKLLIDNAGAIFHTYTVTPVSLSNTESFIAQKAAIVRYAKIFGSIGDTERRETLEKFISAIDVTLQKLRQEIEKQKEGEALLAEKHQQEINDAYERFLEIKNLFADGRLTLESQQKNAAEKLRKCRDILIANGQRVMARDIDRFINSAGIGKSAPSSNPDAGTDDAFDYRKGFLILLPISVMLFFAVLLFLIL
;
A
#
# COMPACT_ATOMS: atom_id res chain seq x y z
N MET A 1 -10.93 56.40 -10.98
CA MET A 1 -10.34 55.61 -12.08
C MET A 1 -11.01 56.02 -13.37
N MET A 2 -10.32 56.79 -14.20
CA MET A 2 -10.77 57.16 -15.56
C MET A 2 -10.79 55.87 -16.40
N LYS A 3 -11.88 55.60 -17.13
CA LYS A 3 -11.92 54.44 -18.03
C LYS A 3 -10.86 54.64 -19.12
N PRO A 4 -10.00 53.64 -19.42
CA PRO A 4 -8.98 53.79 -20.44
C PRO A 4 -9.65 54.10 -21.77
N ASP A 5 -9.03 54.97 -22.57
CA ASP A 5 -9.57 55.41 -23.85
C ASP A 5 -9.84 54.19 -24.75
N LYS A 6 -10.94 54.23 -25.50
CA LYS A 6 -11.42 53.11 -26.33
C LYS A 6 -10.36 52.68 -27.35
N LYS A 7 -9.52 53.61 -27.79
CA LYS A 7 -8.35 53.37 -28.66
C LYS A 7 -7.32 52.46 -27.98
N TYR A 8 -6.88 52.80 -26.77
CA TYR A 8 -5.87 52.04 -26.03
C TYR A 8 -6.35 50.65 -25.62
N GLN A 9 -7.64 50.51 -25.26
CA GLN A 9 -8.24 49.21 -25.00
C GLN A 9 -8.18 48.29 -26.23
N LYS A 10 -8.45 48.83 -27.43
CA LYS A 10 -8.37 48.07 -28.68
C LYS A 10 -6.94 47.60 -28.97
N ILE A 11 -5.96 48.50 -28.83
CA ILE A 11 -4.53 48.19 -29.04
C ILE A 11 -4.07 47.11 -28.04
N SER A 12 -4.34 47.29 -26.75
CA SER A 12 -4.01 46.31 -25.71
C SER A 12 -4.61 44.93 -26.01
N GLY A 13 -5.88 44.87 -26.43
CA GLY A 13 -6.53 43.62 -26.84
C GLY A 13 -5.94 42.98 -28.10
N GLU A 14 -5.43 43.75 -29.06
CA GLU A 14 -4.72 43.24 -30.23
C GLU A 14 -3.34 42.67 -29.88
N LEU A 15 -2.57 43.38 -29.06
CA LEU A 15 -1.26 42.91 -28.60
C LEU A 15 -1.39 41.67 -27.71
N ALA A 16 -2.38 41.62 -26.82
CA ALA A 16 -2.67 40.45 -25.99
C ALA A 16 -3.04 39.21 -26.84
N ARG A 17 -3.83 39.40 -27.92
CA ARG A 17 -4.12 38.32 -28.87
C ARG A 17 -2.87 37.84 -29.61
N ALA A 18 -1.96 38.74 -29.98
CA ALA A 18 -0.68 38.37 -30.59
C ALA A 18 0.19 37.55 -29.61
N VAL A 19 0.26 37.96 -28.33
CA VAL A 19 0.95 37.20 -27.28
C VAL A 19 0.36 35.80 -27.13
N GLN A 20 -0.97 35.68 -27.03
CA GLN A 20 -1.62 34.38 -26.90
C GLN A 20 -1.38 33.48 -28.12
N ALA A 21 -1.44 34.04 -29.33
CA ALA A 21 -1.20 33.31 -30.57
C ALA A 21 0.24 32.79 -30.63
N GLU A 22 1.23 33.62 -30.26
CA GLU A 22 2.63 33.22 -30.23
C GLU A 22 2.92 32.15 -29.18
N LEU A 23 2.39 32.31 -27.96
CA LEU A 23 2.54 31.30 -26.90
C LEU A 23 1.93 29.96 -27.34
N ASN A 24 0.73 29.98 -27.93
CA ASN A 24 0.09 28.78 -28.45
C ASN A 24 0.89 28.14 -29.58
N TYR A 25 1.45 28.95 -30.47
CA TYR A 25 2.29 28.48 -31.56
C TYR A 25 3.52 27.72 -31.05
N ARG A 26 4.08 28.11 -29.89
CA ARG A 26 5.24 27.50 -29.25
C ARG A 26 4.94 26.24 -28.42
N ILE A 27 3.68 25.84 -28.28
CA ILE A 27 3.31 24.60 -27.57
C ILE A 27 3.83 23.40 -28.36
N GLY A 28 4.52 22.50 -27.66
CA GLY A 28 5.05 21.27 -28.22
C GLY A 28 6.33 21.50 -29.03
N SER A 29 7.39 20.82 -28.61
CA SER A 29 8.75 20.86 -29.14
C SER A 29 8.91 20.15 -30.50
N THR A 30 8.05 20.44 -31.47
CA THR A 30 8.33 20.12 -32.88
C THR A 30 8.92 21.37 -33.53
N PRO A 31 10.26 21.46 -33.60
CA PRO A 31 10.90 22.52 -34.35
C PRO A 31 10.47 22.44 -35.81
N LYS A 32 10.21 23.60 -36.42
CA LYS A 32 9.96 23.70 -37.85
C LYS A 32 11.28 23.96 -38.56
N SER A 33 11.50 23.23 -39.64
CA SER A 33 12.46 23.62 -40.66
C SER A 33 11.90 24.86 -41.36
N ILE A 34 12.56 26.00 -41.17
CA ILE A 34 12.25 27.25 -41.86
C ILE A 34 13.57 27.79 -42.40
N ASP A 35 13.54 28.36 -43.60
CA ASP A 35 14.72 28.98 -44.21
C ASP A 35 15.14 30.23 -43.41
N LEU A 36 16.39 30.26 -42.96
CA LEU A 36 16.94 31.39 -42.23
C LEU A 36 17.13 32.62 -43.13
N ALA A 37 17.32 32.44 -44.43
CA ALA A 37 17.43 33.56 -45.36
C ALA A 37 16.09 34.32 -45.45
N GLU A 38 14.98 33.59 -45.64
CA GLU A 38 13.63 34.15 -45.67
C GLU A 38 13.28 34.91 -44.38
N LEU A 39 13.63 34.34 -43.23
CA LEU A 39 13.45 35.01 -41.94
C LEU A 39 14.35 36.24 -41.77
N GLY A 40 15.59 36.16 -42.25
CA GLY A 40 16.48 37.31 -42.29
C GLY A 40 15.86 38.47 -43.07
N ASP A 41 15.26 38.20 -44.22
CA ASP A 41 14.63 39.21 -45.06
C ASP A 41 13.40 39.84 -44.41
N ILE A 42 12.63 39.06 -43.62
CA ILE A 42 11.55 39.61 -42.79
C ILE A 42 12.11 40.62 -41.77
N PHE A 43 13.20 40.29 -41.06
CA PHE A 43 13.83 41.22 -40.12
C PHE A 43 14.37 42.47 -40.81
N GLU A 44 15.02 42.32 -41.97
CA GLU A 44 15.55 43.46 -42.71
C GLU A 44 14.45 44.36 -43.27
N HIS A 45 13.34 43.80 -43.73
CA HIS A 45 12.16 44.57 -44.12
C HIS A 45 11.60 45.37 -42.94
N ARG A 46 11.51 44.75 -41.75
CA ARG A 46 11.03 45.41 -40.52
C ARG A 46 12.02 46.47 -40.02
N ASN A 47 13.32 46.25 -40.14
CA ASN A 47 14.35 47.26 -39.86
C ASN A 47 14.11 48.53 -40.67
N ARG A 48 13.89 48.40 -41.98
CA ARG A 48 13.62 49.54 -42.87
C ARG A 48 12.33 50.25 -42.50
N GLN A 49 11.27 49.51 -42.21
CA GLN A 49 10.00 50.10 -41.77
C GLN A 49 10.13 50.89 -40.48
N ILE A 50 10.87 50.39 -39.48
CA ILE A 50 11.12 51.10 -38.23
C ILE A 50 11.85 52.41 -38.50
N VAL A 51 12.92 52.39 -39.30
CA VAL A 51 13.70 53.61 -39.62
C VAL A 51 12.81 54.65 -40.31
N THR A 52 12.04 54.25 -41.33
CA THR A 52 11.15 55.17 -42.06
C THR A 52 10.05 55.72 -41.15
N ALA A 53 9.41 54.88 -40.33
CA ALA A 53 8.38 55.32 -39.42
C ALA A 53 8.93 56.27 -38.34
N HIS A 54 10.15 56.02 -37.85
CA HIS A 54 10.79 56.90 -36.89
C HIS A 54 11.12 58.28 -37.49
N GLN A 55 11.62 58.33 -38.73
CA GLN A 55 11.89 59.58 -39.44
C GLN A 55 10.61 60.42 -39.67
N ASN A 56 9.46 59.77 -39.78
CA ASN A 56 8.17 60.40 -40.04
C ASN A 56 7.29 60.56 -38.78
N ASP A 57 7.81 60.29 -37.58
CA ASP A 57 7.06 60.30 -36.31
C ASP A 57 5.79 59.42 -36.32
N ALA A 58 5.84 58.29 -37.04
CA ALA A 58 4.71 57.41 -37.35
C ALA A 58 4.88 55.98 -36.77
N VAL A 59 5.70 55.81 -35.73
CA VAL A 59 5.98 54.48 -35.12
C VAL A 59 4.70 53.78 -34.62
N ALA A 60 3.74 54.56 -34.13
CA ALA A 60 2.45 54.03 -33.65
C ALA A 60 1.68 53.27 -34.76
N ASP A 61 1.80 53.70 -36.01
CA ASP A 61 1.08 53.11 -37.15
C ASP A 61 1.62 51.72 -37.52
N ILE A 62 2.89 51.45 -37.22
CA ILE A 62 3.55 50.17 -37.48
C ILE A 62 3.74 49.33 -36.22
N LEU A 63 3.17 49.74 -35.08
CA LEU A 63 3.42 49.11 -33.78
C LEU A 63 3.05 47.62 -33.76
N TYR A 64 1.89 47.26 -34.29
CA TYR A 64 1.43 45.88 -34.31
C TYR A 64 2.38 44.94 -35.09
N PRO A 65 2.73 45.21 -36.37
CA PRO A 65 3.63 44.32 -37.11
C PRO A 65 5.03 44.23 -36.52
N ILE A 66 5.58 45.31 -35.96
CA ILE A 66 6.90 45.24 -35.30
C ILE A 66 6.81 44.49 -33.96
N PHE A 67 5.71 44.60 -33.21
CA PHE A 67 5.51 43.83 -31.99
C PHE A 67 5.39 42.32 -32.25
N VAL A 68 4.63 41.92 -33.28
CA VAL A 68 4.56 40.50 -33.70
C VAL A 68 5.95 39.98 -34.08
N THR A 69 6.73 40.78 -34.82
CA THR A 69 8.10 40.42 -35.20
C THR A 69 9.02 40.31 -33.98
N TYR A 70 8.84 41.17 -32.97
CA TYR A 70 9.53 41.07 -31.68
C TYR A 70 9.22 39.76 -30.97
N LEU A 71 7.95 39.38 -30.86
CA LEU A 71 7.57 38.11 -30.25
C LEU A 71 8.27 36.93 -30.95
N GLN A 72 8.32 36.93 -32.28
CA GLN A 72 8.99 35.90 -33.09
C GLN A 72 10.52 35.92 -32.95
N SER A 73 11.15 37.10 -32.82
CA SER A 73 12.61 37.23 -32.69
C SER A 73 13.13 36.57 -31.43
N ARG A 74 12.34 36.62 -30.33
CA ARG A 74 12.68 36.01 -29.04
C ARG A 74 12.92 34.51 -29.22
N GLU A 75 14.20 34.16 -29.18
CA GLU A 75 14.77 32.81 -29.33
C GLU A 75 14.45 32.09 -30.65
N GLY A 76 14.11 32.85 -31.69
CA GLY A 76 13.85 32.27 -33.01
C GLY A 76 12.56 31.46 -33.10
N GLY A 77 11.63 31.58 -32.15
CA GLY A 77 10.37 30.83 -32.20
C GLY A 77 10.59 29.30 -32.24
N LYS A 78 9.87 28.60 -33.12
CA LYS A 78 10.03 27.14 -33.35
C LYS A 78 11.21 26.78 -34.27
N LEU A 79 12.20 27.66 -34.45
CA LEU A 79 13.26 27.41 -35.42
C LEU A 79 14.17 26.26 -35.01
N HIS A 80 14.41 25.38 -35.98
CA HIS A 80 15.48 24.42 -35.88
C HIS A 80 16.83 25.07 -36.18
N LEU A 81 17.61 25.40 -35.15
CA LEU A 81 18.97 25.90 -35.30
C LEU A 81 19.95 24.82 -34.81
N PHE A 82 20.25 23.81 -35.64
CA PHE A 82 21.42 22.98 -35.35
C PHE A 82 22.66 23.68 -35.91
N PRO A 83 23.76 23.76 -35.14
CA PRO A 83 25.02 24.34 -35.61
C PRO A 83 25.53 23.70 -36.91
N ASP A 84 25.21 22.43 -37.13
CA ASP A 84 25.68 21.65 -38.28
C ASP A 84 24.68 21.64 -39.47
N SER A 85 23.46 22.17 -39.29
CA SER A 85 22.40 22.12 -40.32
C SER A 85 22.30 23.36 -41.20
N VAL A 86 23.03 24.43 -40.87
CA VAL A 86 23.01 25.69 -41.63
C VAL A 86 24.43 26.20 -41.81
N SER A 87 24.74 26.80 -42.96
CA SER A 87 26.07 27.36 -43.17
C SER A 87 26.35 28.49 -42.16
N PRO A 88 27.59 28.60 -41.63
CA PRO A 88 27.96 29.64 -40.68
C PRO A 88 27.67 31.06 -41.18
N GLU A 89 27.77 31.27 -42.50
CA GLU A 89 27.51 32.55 -43.16
C GLU A 89 26.04 32.95 -43.07
N ILE A 90 25.12 32.04 -43.45
CA ILE A 90 23.67 32.30 -43.39
C ILE A 90 23.23 32.50 -41.94
N PHE A 91 23.76 31.70 -41.01
CA PHE A 91 23.46 31.85 -39.59
C PHE A 91 23.95 33.21 -39.05
N SER A 92 25.18 33.61 -39.37
CA SER A 92 25.74 34.90 -38.94
C SER A 92 24.94 36.09 -39.50
N GLU A 93 24.53 36.02 -40.76
CA GLU A 93 23.73 37.07 -41.39
C GLU A 93 22.34 37.19 -40.74
N TYR A 94 21.68 36.07 -40.49
CA TYR A 94 20.42 36.01 -39.76
C TYR A 94 20.52 36.67 -38.37
N ILE A 95 21.55 36.31 -37.59
CA ILE A 95 21.78 36.87 -36.25
C ILE A 95 21.97 38.40 -36.33
N LYS A 96 22.78 38.90 -37.25
CA LYS A 96 22.99 40.35 -37.44
C LYS A 96 21.69 41.08 -37.76
N LYS A 97 20.88 40.54 -38.69
CA LYS A 97 19.59 41.15 -39.08
C LYS A 97 18.61 41.16 -37.90
N LYS A 98 18.57 40.07 -37.11
CA LYS A 98 17.74 39.94 -35.90
C LYS A 98 18.17 40.90 -34.78
N GLU A 99 19.46 40.96 -34.43
CA GLU A 99 19.96 41.83 -33.35
C GLU A 99 19.74 43.31 -33.69
N ARG A 100 19.92 43.67 -34.96
CA ARG A 100 19.59 45.01 -35.44
C ARG A 100 18.11 45.32 -35.25
N PHE A 101 17.23 44.37 -35.56
CA PHE A 101 15.79 44.51 -35.35
C PHE A 101 15.42 44.66 -33.88
N GLU A 102 15.94 43.82 -32.97
CA GLU A 102 15.66 43.93 -31.54
C GLU A 102 16.11 45.28 -30.95
N THR A 103 17.26 45.78 -31.43
CA THR A 103 17.79 47.10 -31.07
C THR A 103 16.88 48.23 -31.57
N LEU A 104 16.53 48.21 -32.85
CA LEU A 104 15.67 49.24 -33.46
C LEU A 104 14.26 49.22 -32.88
N PHE A 105 13.69 48.04 -32.62
CA PHE A 105 12.41 47.89 -31.95
C PHE A 105 12.44 48.56 -30.57
N THR A 106 13.42 48.23 -29.74
CA THR A 106 13.55 48.81 -28.40
C THR A 106 13.69 50.33 -28.45
N ALA A 107 14.54 50.85 -29.34
CA ALA A 107 14.70 52.29 -29.53
C ALA A 107 13.40 52.96 -30.02
N ALA A 108 12.67 52.32 -30.94
CA ALA A 108 11.41 52.85 -31.46
C ALA A 108 10.32 52.91 -30.39
N ILE A 109 10.24 51.90 -29.51
CA ILE A 109 9.30 51.92 -28.37
C ILE A 109 9.69 53.02 -27.37
N MET A 110 10.97 53.12 -26.99
CA MET A 110 11.46 54.17 -26.08
C MET A 110 11.28 55.60 -26.63
N GLY A 111 11.29 55.74 -27.96
CA GLY A 111 11.06 57.01 -28.64
C GLY A 111 9.60 57.43 -28.77
N LEU A 112 8.63 56.62 -28.32
CA LEU A 112 7.22 56.97 -28.35
C LEU A 112 6.92 58.14 -27.41
N LYS A 113 6.30 59.20 -27.95
CA LYS A 113 5.84 60.36 -27.17
C LYS A 113 4.59 60.07 -26.33
N ASP A 114 3.82 59.06 -26.73
CA ASP A 114 2.59 58.62 -26.07
C ASP A 114 2.93 57.67 -24.90
N THR A 115 2.90 58.20 -23.68
CA THR A 115 3.28 57.46 -22.46
C THR A 115 2.30 56.34 -22.12
N GLU A 116 1.00 56.51 -22.40
CA GLU A 116 0.00 55.47 -22.12
C GLU A 116 0.19 54.29 -23.09
N LEU A 117 0.48 54.56 -24.36
CA LEU A 117 0.83 53.53 -25.33
C LEU A 117 2.13 52.81 -24.96
N LEU A 118 3.15 53.54 -24.51
CA LEU A 118 4.42 52.99 -24.02
C LEU A 118 4.20 52.01 -22.86
N ASP A 119 3.39 52.41 -21.87
CA ASP A 119 3.08 51.58 -20.70
C ASP A 119 2.34 50.29 -21.09
N ILE A 120 1.41 50.37 -22.04
CA ILE A 120 0.71 49.19 -22.56
C ILE A 120 1.67 48.21 -23.22
N ILE A 121 2.57 48.70 -24.08
CA ILE A 121 3.54 47.85 -24.80
C ILE A 121 4.49 47.17 -23.80
N ASN A 122 5.02 47.93 -22.85
CA ASN A 122 5.92 47.40 -21.83
C ASN A 122 5.22 46.37 -20.93
N GLY A 123 3.97 46.63 -20.54
CA GLY A 123 3.16 45.69 -19.77
C GLY A 123 2.92 44.37 -20.53
N VAL A 124 2.50 44.44 -21.79
CA VAL A 124 2.25 43.24 -22.61
C VAL A 124 3.55 42.49 -22.91
N ARG A 125 4.66 43.20 -23.12
CA ARG A 125 6.00 42.60 -23.27
C ARG A 125 6.41 41.82 -22.02
N ALA A 126 6.25 42.41 -20.83
CA ALA A 126 6.57 41.75 -19.57
C ALA A 126 5.73 40.48 -19.36
N ILE A 127 4.43 40.54 -19.67
CA ILE A 127 3.54 39.37 -19.64
C ILE A 127 4.06 38.28 -20.58
N PHE A 128 4.40 38.59 -21.82
CA PHE A 128 4.94 37.60 -22.74
C PHE A 128 6.22 36.95 -22.22
N GLU A 129 7.18 37.74 -21.72
CA GLU A 129 8.47 37.22 -21.24
C GLU A 129 8.28 36.27 -20.05
N GLU A 130 7.44 36.63 -19.09
CA GLU A 130 7.11 35.77 -17.94
C GLU A 130 6.42 34.46 -18.38
N GLN A 131 5.37 34.56 -19.20
CA GLN A 131 4.59 33.41 -19.62
C GLN A 131 5.38 32.50 -20.58
N HIS A 132 6.26 33.07 -21.41
CA HIS A 132 7.14 32.30 -22.28
C HIS A 132 8.13 31.46 -21.46
N GLN A 133 8.69 32.01 -20.38
CA GLN A 133 9.58 31.25 -19.52
C GLN A 133 8.85 30.07 -18.84
N LYS A 134 7.62 30.29 -18.35
CA LYS A 134 6.76 29.22 -17.82
C LYS A 134 6.42 28.17 -18.88
N LEU A 135 6.08 28.59 -20.10
CA LEU A 135 5.80 27.71 -21.23
C LEU A 135 6.98 26.78 -21.54
N LYS A 136 8.22 27.26 -21.47
CA LYS A 136 9.40 26.39 -21.63
C LYS A 136 9.48 25.31 -20.57
N GLY A 137 9.18 25.66 -19.31
CA GLY A 137 9.07 24.70 -18.23
C GLY A 137 8.06 23.60 -18.58
N ILE A 138 6.86 23.99 -19.01
CA ILE A 138 5.81 23.06 -19.44
C ILE A 138 6.26 22.17 -20.61
N ASN A 139 6.87 22.74 -21.65
CA ASN A 139 7.37 21.99 -22.81
C ASN A 139 8.46 20.99 -22.40
N ARG A 140 9.40 21.37 -21.52
CA ARG A 140 10.43 20.45 -21.00
C ARG A 140 9.80 19.30 -20.23
N LEU A 141 8.82 19.57 -19.37
CA LEU A 141 8.08 18.52 -18.66
C LEU A 141 7.36 17.59 -19.65
N ALA A 142 6.72 18.13 -20.69
CA ALA A 142 6.04 17.34 -21.71
C ALA A 142 7.02 16.44 -22.49
N ASP A 143 8.22 16.93 -22.79
CA ASP A 143 9.28 16.13 -23.42
C ASP A 143 9.82 15.04 -22.50
N THR A 144 9.98 15.32 -21.20
CA THR A 144 10.31 14.29 -20.19
C THR A 144 9.24 13.21 -20.13
N VAL A 145 7.95 13.58 -20.10
CA VAL A 145 6.83 12.64 -20.12
C VAL A 145 6.83 11.79 -21.40
N ARG A 146 7.10 12.39 -22.56
CA ARG A 146 7.27 11.63 -23.81
C ARG A 146 8.44 10.68 -23.76
N HIS A 147 9.55 11.08 -23.16
CA HIS A 147 10.72 10.22 -23.00
C HIS A 147 10.38 9.02 -22.10
N ILE A 148 9.73 9.25 -20.94
CA ILE A 148 9.22 8.18 -20.07
C ILE A 148 8.32 7.23 -20.88
N ARG A 149 7.35 7.75 -21.64
CA ARG A 149 6.47 6.93 -22.48
C ARG A 149 7.24 6.06 -23.47
N ARG A 150 8.26 6.60 -24.14
CA ARG A 150 9.13 5.83 -25.07
C ARG A 150 9.90 4.76 -24.33
N THR A 151 10.56 5.10 -23.22
CA THR A 151 11.27 4.16 -22.37
C THR A 151 10.37 2.99 -21.95
N VAL A 152 9.14 3.27 -21.50
CA VAL A 152 8.16 2.25 -21.14
C VAL A 152 7.77 1.36 -22.33
N ALA A 153 7.57 1.96 -23.51
CA ALA A 153 7.23 1.22 -24.72
C ALA A 153 8.37 0.27 -25.15
N ASP A 154 9.63 0.71 -24.97
CA ASP A 154 10.84 -0.01 -25.34
C ASP A 154 11.23 -1.10 -24.32
N ILE A 155 10.65 -1.10 -23.11
CA ILE A 155 10.82 -2.20 -22.16
C ILE A 155 10.21 -3.47 -22.78
N ALA A 156 11.08 -4.46 -22.98
CA ALA A 156 10.69 -5.77 -23.48
C ALA A 156 9.64 -6.40 -22.56
N GLU A 157 8.52 -6.84 -23.15
CA GLU A 157 7.56 -7.66 -22.44
C GLU A 157 8.24 -8.96 -22.05
N LYS A 158 8.36 -9.23 -20.75
CA LYS A 158 8.77 -10.55 -20.26
C LYS A 158 7.53 -11.46 -20.28
N PRO A 159 7.43 -12.43 -21.20
CA PRO A 159 6.31 -13.33 -21.23
C PRO A 159 6.59 -14.44 -20.21
N SER A 160 6.25 -14.22 -18.95
CA SER A 160 6.42 -15.28 -17.96
C SER A 160 5.33 -15.23 -16.92
N GLY A 161 4.45 -16.22 -16.95
CA GLY A 161 3.35 -16.43 -16.01
C GLY A 161 3.77 -16.84 -14.59
N SER A 162 5.01 -16.51 -14.19
CA SER A 162 5.48 -16.74 -12.83
C SER A 162 5.36 -15.46 -11.99
N GLU A 163 4.98 -15.62 -10.73
CA GLU A 163 4.88 -14.52 -9.76
C GLU A 163 6.16 -13.68 -9.66
N LYS A 164 7.34 -14.31 -9.55
CA LYS A 164 8.62 -13.62 -9.39
C LYS A 164 8.87 -12.62 -10.53
N HIS A 165 8.73 -13.07 -11.77
CA HIS A 165 8.93 -12.20 -12.92
C HIS A 165 7.87 -11.10 -13.05
N ALA A 166 6.62 -11.37 -12.65
CA ALA A 166 5.58 -10.34 -12.61
C ALA A 166 5.92 -9.23 -11.59
N ILE A 167 6.43 -9.60 -10.42
CA ILE A 167 6.90 -8.65 -9.40
C ILE A 167 8.08 -7.83 -9.93
N GLU A 168 9.11 -8.49 -10.47
CA GLU A 168 10.29 -7.81 -11.02
C GLU A 168 9.90 -6.82 -12.14
N PHE A 169 8.97 -7.21 -12.99
CA PHE A 169 8.50 -6.35 -14.08
C PHE A 169 7.74 -5.12 -13.58
N LEU A 170 6.83 -5.28 -12.61
CA LEU A 170 6.13 -4.15 -12.00
C LEU A 170 7.07 -3.22 -11.23
N MET A 171 8.10 -3.77 -10.58
CA MET A 171 9.16 -2.98 -9.94
C MET A 171 9.98 -2.15 -10.92
N GLN A 172 10.19 -2.64 -12.15
CA GLN A 172 10.84 -1.85 -13.22
C GLN A 172 9.97 -0.68 -13.70
N LEU A 173 8.64 -0.82 -13.68
CA LEU A 173 7.71 0.25 -14.07
C LEU A 173 7.46 1.27 -12.96
N ALA A 174 7.60 0.87 -11.69
CA ALA A 174 7.35 1.70 -10.52
C ALA A 174 8.07 3.07 -10.50
N PRO A 175 9.40 3.17 -10.76
CA PRO A 175 10.07 4.47 -10.75
C PRO A 175 9.53 5.41 -11.84
N LEU A 176 9.22 4.87 -13.03
CA LEU A 176 8.67 5.65 -14.14
C LEU A 176 7.27 6.19 -13.81
N ASN A 177 6.46 5.39 -13.11
CA ASN A 177 5.15 5.83 -12.62
C ASN A 177 5.30 6.91 -11.53
N ALA A 178 6.26 6.76 -10.62
CA ALA A 178 6.54 7.76 -9.58
C ALA A 178 6.98 9.10 -10.18
N ASP A 179 7.84 9.07 -11.21
CA ASP A 179 8.26 10.27 -11.94
C ASP A 179 7.08 10.96 -12.63
N LEU A 180 6.15 10.20 -13.24
CA LEU A 180 4.93 10.79 -13.81
C LEU A 180 4.07 11.48 -12.75
N ARG A 181 3.88 10.85 -11.58
CA ARG A 181 3.13 11.47 -10.46
C ARG A 181 3.80 12.71 -9.91
N ALA A 182 5.12 12.73 -9.84
CA ALA A 182 5.88 13.92 -9.44
C ALA A 182 5.64 15.07 -10.44
N ILE A 183 5.70 14.79 -11.74
CA ILE A 183 5.42 15.78 -12.79
C ILE A 183 3.97 16.27 -12.69
N GLU A 184 2.99 15.35 -12.55
CA GLU A 184 1.57 15.68 -12.40
C GLU A 184 1.33 16.61 -11.19
N SER A 185 1.98 16.35 -10.05
CA SER A 185 1.87 17.19 -8.86
C SER A 185 2.41 18.61 -9.07
N GLY A 186 3.55 18.72 -9.77
CA GLY A 186 4.14 20.02 -10.13
C GLY A 186 3.32 20.79 -11.18
N CYS A 187 2.43 20.12 -11.92
CA CYS A 187 1.59 20.79 -12.92
C CYS A 187 0.56 21.74 -12.29
N VAL A 188 0.20 21.54 -11.02
CA VAL A 188 -0.80 22.36 -10.31
C VAL A 188 -0.40 23.83 -10.29
N GLU A 189 0.90 24.12 -10.18
CA GLU A 189 1.44 25.48 -10.14
C GLU A 189 1.17 26.30 -11.40
N PHE A 190 0.94 25.63 -12.54
CA PHE A 190 0.69 26.32 -13.81
C PHE A 190 -0.80 26.58 -14.07
N ARG A 191 -1.71 25.87 -13.39
CA ARG A 191 -3.17 25.87 -13.67
C ARG A 191 -3.83 27.24 -13.55
N GLU A 192 -3.26 28.12 -12.74
CA GLU A 192 -3.80 29.46 -12.53
C GLU A 192 -3.43 30.45 -13.66
N SER A 193 -2.49 30.11 -14.55
CA SER A 193 -2.10 31.02 -15.63
C SER A 193 -3.16 31.06 -16.75
N PRO A 194 -3.81 32.21 -17.01
CA PRO A 194 -4.83 32.32 -18.04
C PRO A 194 -4.26 32.18 -19.46
N CYS A 195 -2.99 32.54 -19.65
CA CYS A 195 -2.33 32.52 -20.96
C CYS A 195 -1.82 31.12 -21.36
N LEU A 196 -1.66 30.21 -20.38
CA LEU A 196 -1.01 28.92 -20.59
C LEU A 196 -1.97 27.73 -20.63
N LYS A 197 -3.29 27.96 -20.63
CA LYS A 197 -4.32 26.91 -20.63
C LYS A 197 -4.08 25.83 -21.69
N ALA A 198 -3.76 26.22 -22.92
CA ALA A 198 -3.51 25.27 -24.01
C ALA A 198 -2.22 24.45 -23.80
N ALA A 199 -1.18 25.05 -23.22
CA ALA A 199 0.08 24.38 -22.92
C ALA A 199 -0.09 23.35 -21.78
N ILE A 200 -0.87 23.71 -20.77
CA ILE A 200 -1.22 22.81 -19.66
C ILE A 200 -2.04 21.64 -20.17
N GLN A 201 -3.05 21.90 -21.01
CA GLN A 201 -3.82 20.83 -21.65
C GLN A 201 -2.94 19.89 -22.48
N HIS A 202 -1.93 20.44 -23.17
CA HIS A 202 -0.95 19.63 -23.90
C HIS A 202 -0.16 18.70 -22.97
N LEU A 203 0.38 19.22 -21.87
CA LEU A 203 1.11 18.44 -20.88
C LEU A 203 0.20 17.38 -20.21
N GLU A 204 -1.03 17.75 -19.82
CA GLU A 204 -2.00 16.81 -19.25
C GLU A 204 -2.35 15.67 -20.22
N ASN A 205 -2.44 15.96 -21.52
CA ASN A 205 -2.65 14.94 -22.53
C ASN A 205 -1.44 14.00 -22.66
N GLU A 206 -0.22 14.52 -22.61
CA GLU A 206 0.99 13.68 -22.62
C GLU A 206 1.09 12.81 -21.36
N LEU A 207 0.76 13.36 -20.18
CA LEU A 207 0.70 12.60 -18.91
C LEU A 207 -0.29 11.45 -19.01
N ARG A 208 -1.54 11.73 -19.42
CA ARG A 208 -2.57 10.69 -19.61
C ARG A 208 -2.14 9.62 -20.60
N ASN A 209 -1.45 10.01 -21.68
CA ASN A 209 -0.94 9.05 -22.66
C ASN A 209 0.18 8.18 -22.09
N ALA A 210 1.10 8.74 -21.30
CA ALA A 210 2.16 7.99 -20.64
C ALA A 210 1.60 7.04 -19.57
N ASP A 211 0.69 7.52 -18.73
CA ASP A 211 -0.03 6.71 -17.73
C ASP A 211 -0.72 5.50 -18.37
N ARG A 212 -1.45 5.72 -19.47
CA ARG A 212 -2.12 4.65 -20.21
C ARG A 212 -1.14 3.59 -20.68
N VAL A 213 0.01 4.00 -21.22
CA VAL A 213 1.04 3.07 -21.73
C VAL A 213 1.69 2.27 -20.59
N ILE A 214 1.97 2.90 -19.44
CA ILE A 214 2.46 2.20 -18.24
C ILE A 214 1.43 1.18 -17.75
N ALA A 215 0.17 1.60 -17.63
CA ALA A 215 -0.91 0.74 -17.17
C ALA A 215 -1.11 -0.46 -18.11
N GLU A 216 -1.06 -0.23 -19.43
CA GLU A 216 -1.19 -1.29 -20.43
C GLU A 216 -0.02 -2.28 -20.38
N LYS A 217 1.22 -1.79 -20.26
CA LYS A 217 2.41 -2.64 -20.10
C LYS A 217 2.34 -3.48 -18.82
N GLY A 218 1.95 -2.89 -17.69
CA GLY A 218 1.84 -3.58 -16.40
C GLY A 218 0.63 -4.52 -16.28
N ARG A 219 -0.39 -4.39 -17.14
CA ARG A 219 -1.72 -5.02 -16.96
C ARG A 219 -1.66 -6.53 -16.74
N LYS A 220 -0.89 -7.26 -17.56
CA LYS A 220 -0.80 -8.73 -17.46
C LYS A 220 -0.14 -9.17 -16.15
N ALA A 221 0.94 -8.49 -15.74
CA ALA A 221 1.64 -8.78 -14.50
C ALA A 221 0.77 -8.46 -13.28
N SER A 222 0.13 -7.29 -13.24
CA SER A 222 -0.79 -6.92 -12.16
C SER A 222 -1.98 -7.88 -12.08
N LYS A 223 -2.54 -8.29 -13.22
CA LYS A 223 -3.63 -9.26 -13.27
C LYS A 223 -3.20 -10.60 -12.66
N LEU A 224 -2.04 -11.13 -13.05
CA LEU A 224 -1.52 -12.40 -12.52
C LEU A 224 -1.42 -12.37 -10.98
N LEU A 225 -0.86 -11.29 -10.40
CA LEU A 225 -0.71 -11.17 -8.95
C LEU A 225 -2.06 -11.06 -8.23
N ILE A 226 -3.02 -10.33 -8.81
CA ILE A 226 -4.38 -10.24 -8.27
C ILE A 226 -5.12 -11.57 -8.38
N ASP A 227 -4.99 -12.28 -9.49
CA ASP A 227 -5.63 -13.59 -9.69
C ASP A 227 -5.05 -14.61 -8.68
N ASN A 228 -3.73 -14.59 -8.42
CA ASN A 228 -3.10 -15.43 -7.39
C ASN A 228 -3.62 -15.09 -5.98
N ALA A 229 -3.70 -13.80 -5.64
CA ALA A 229 -4.26 -13.36 -4.36
C ALA A 229 -5.75 -13.73 -4.23
N GLY A 230 -6.50 -13.62 -5.32
CA GLY A 230 -7.90 -14.02 -5.41
C GLY A 230 -8.11 -15.52 -5.21
N ALA A 231 -7.22 -16.36 -5.76
CA ALA A 231 -7.26 -17.81 -5.54
C ALA A 231 -7.01 -18.18 -4.07
N ILE A 232 -6.08 -17.50 -3.41
CA ILE A 232 -5.82 -17.67 -1.96
C ILE A 232 -7.06 -17.24 -1.16
N PHE A 233 -7.65 -16.09 -1.50
CA PHE A 233 -8.86 -15.62 -0.84
C PHE A 233 -10.05 -16.54 -1.09
N HIS A 234 -10.20 -17.10 -2.29
CA HIS A 234 -11.24 -18.08 -2.58
C HIS A 234 -11.06 -19.35 -1.74
N THR A 235 -9.82 -19.83 -1.61
CA THR A 235 -9.47 -20.96 -0.73
C THR A 235 -9.87 -20.67 0.72
N TYR A 236 -9.61 -19.45 1.20
CA TYR A 236 -10.11 -18.98 2.49
C TYR A 236 -11.64 -19.09 2.59
N THR A 237 -12.39 -18.60 1.59
CA THR A 237 -13.86 -18.57 1.65
C THR A 237 -14.52 -19.96 1.69
N VAL A 238 -13.89 -20.98 1.09
CA VAL A 238 -14.40 -22.36 1.09
C VAL A 238 -13.89 -23.20 2.26
N THR A 239 -12.85 -22.73 2.97
CA THR A 239 -12.29 -23.45 4.11
C THR A 239 -13.21 -23.30 5.33
N PRO A 240 -13.67 -24.39 5.97
CA PRO A 240 -14.54 -24.31 7.14
C PRO A 240 -13.91 -23.54 8.29
N VAL A 241 -14.68 -22.66 8.92
CA VAL A 241 -14.24 -21.88 10.10
C VAL A 241 -14.19 -22.82 11.30
N SER A 242 -12.99 -23.30 11.62
CA SER A 242 -12.73 -24.21 12.73
C SER A 242 -11.35 -23.94 13.35
N LEU A 243 -11.16 -24.33 14.61
CA LEU A 243 -9.92 -24.11 15.34
C LEU A 243 -8.72 -24.79 14.68
N SER A 244 -8.91 -25.97 14.08
CA SER A 244 -7.86 -26.69 13.34
C SER A 244 -7.35 -25.96 12.10
N ASN A 245 -8.14 -25.03 11.54
CA ASN A 245 -7.77 -24.27 10.35
C ASN A 245 -7.16 -22.89 10.68
N THR A 246 -6.96 -22.55 11.95
CA THR A 246 -6.45 -21.23 12.38
C THR A 246 -5.09 -20.89 11.75
N GLU A 247 -4.16 -21.85 11.72
CA GLU A 247 -2.83 -21.64 11.11
C GLU A 247 -2.91 -21.44 9.59
N SER A 248 -3.82 -22.16 8.92
CA SER A 248 -4.10 -21.98 7.49
C SER A 248 -4.59 -20.56 7.19
N PHE A 249 -5.54 -20.04 7.97
CA PHE A 249 -6.03 -18.66 7.82
C PHE A 249 -4.94 -17.62 8.08
N ILE A 250 -4.03 -17.85 9.04
CA ILE A 250 -2.87 -16.98 9.28
C ILE A 250 -1.93 -16.99 8.06
N ALA A 251 -1.64 -18.16 7.50
CA ALA A 251 -0.77 -18.29 6.33
C ALA A 251 -1.37 -17.63 5.08
N GLN A 252 -2.68 -17.82 4.85
CA GLN A 252 -3.43 -17.18 3.76
C GLN A 252 -3.43 -15.65 3.89
N LYS A 253 -3.70 -15.13 5.10
CA LYS A 253 -3.58 -13.69 5.38
C LYS A 253 -2.17 -13.18 5.07
N ALA A 254 -1.13 -13.86 5.58
CA ALA A 254 0.25 -13.46 5.37
C ALA A 254 0.61 -13.41 3.88
N ALA A 255 0.09 -14.34 3.08
CA ALA A 255 0.28 -14.34 1.62
C ALA A 255 -0.37 -13.13 0.94
N ILE A 256 -1.62 -12.80 1.28
CA ILE A 256 -2.32 -11.63 0.73
C ILE A 256 -1.63 -10.32 1.14
N VAL A 257 -1.14 -10.24 2.39
CA VAL A 257 -0.36 -9.10 2.88
C VAL A 257 0.91 -8.87 2.05
N ARG A 258 1.59 -9.93 1.57
CA ARG A 258 2.75 -9.77 0.68
C ARG A 258 2.38 -9.08 -0.63
N TYR A 259 1.29 -9.50 -1.27
CA TYR A 259 0.81 -8.85 -2.49
C TYR A 259 0.38 -7.40 -2.24
N ALA A 260 -0.29 -7.12 -1.12
CA ALA A 260 -0.67 -5.75 -0.75
C ALA A 260 0.56 -4.83 -0.58
N LYS A 261 1.66 -5.35 0.01
CA LYS A 261 2.93 -4.64 0.10
C LYS A 261 3.56 -4.37 -1.27
N ILE A 262 3.52 -5.35 -2.18
CA ILE A 262 4.02 -5.18 -3.56
C ILE A 262 3.25 -4.07 -4.27
N PHE A 263 1.91 -4.10 -4.25
CA PHE A 263 1.09 -3.05 -4.87
C PHE A 263 1.29 -1.68 -4.20
N GLY A 264 1.48 -1.64 -2.88
CA GLY A 264 1.87 -0.42 -2.17
C GLY A 264 3.21 0.14 -2.64
N SER A 265 4.23 -0.70 -2.80
CA SER A 265 5.56 -0.27 -3.23
C SER A 265 5.64 0.21 -4.67
N ILE A 266 4.75 -0.25 -5.56
CA ILE A 266 4.65 0.28 -6.94
C ILE A 266 3.69 1.48 -7.08
N GLY A 267 3.05 1.89 -5.99
CA GLY A 267 2.10 3.01 -5.98
C GLY A 267 0.72 2.69 -6.57
N ASP A 268 0.32 1.42 -6.64
CA ASP A 268 -1.00 1.01 -7.13
C ASP A 268 -2.00 0.92 -5.97
N THR A 269 -2.66 2.05 -5.69
CA THR A 269 -3.56 2.19 -4.54
C THR A 269 -4.84 1.37 -4.70
N GLU A 270 -5.43 1.32 -5.90
CA GLU A 270 -6.69 0.62 -6.17
C GLU A 270 -6.57 -0.89 -5.87
N ARG A 271 -5.50 -1.52 -6.38
CA ARG A 271 -5.26 -2.95 -6.14
C ARG A 271 -4.88 -3.22 -4.70
N ARG A 272 -4.09 -2.34 -4.07
CA ARG A 272 -3.77 -2.43 -2.64
C ARG A 272 -5.03 -2.40 -1.77
N GLU A 273 -5.93 -1.44 -2.00
CA GLU A 273 -7.19 -1.31 -1.26
C GLU A 273 -8.09 -2.54 -1.43
N THR A 274 -8.10 -3.14 -2.62
CA THR A 274 -8.81 -4.40 -2.86
C THR A 274 -8.27 -5.54 -1.98
N LEU A 275 -6.94 -5.66 -1.88
CA LEU A 275 -6.31 -6.67 -1.03
C LEU A 275 -6.47 -6.38 0.46
N GLU A 276 -6.54 -5.10 0.86
CA GLU A 276 -6.84 -4.71 2.25
C GLU A 276 -8.24 -5.16 2.69
N LYS A 277 -9.22 -5.17 1.78
CA LYS A 277 -10.56 -5.74 2.05
C LYS A 277 -10.48 -7.25 2.30
N PHE A 278 -9.68 -7.98 1.51
CA PHE A 278 -9.47 -9.42 1.72
C PHE A 278 -8.81 -9.69 3.09
N ILE A 279 -7.78 -8.91 3.43
CA ILE A 279 -7.08 -9.03 4.72
C ILE A 279 -8.05 -8.81 5.89
N SER A 280 -8.90 -7.78 5.78
CA SER A 280 -9.88 -7.41 6.81
C SER A 280 -10.90 -8.53 7.05
N ALA A 281 -11.37 -9.20 5.99
CA ALA A 281 -12.30 -10.32 6.11
C ALA A 281 -11.69 -11.51 6.87
N ILE A 282 -10.44 -11.86 6.55
CA ILE A 282 -9.71 -12.93 7.25
C ILE A 282 -9.49 -12.54 8.72
N ASP A 283 -9.17 -11.28 9.00
CA ASP A 283 -8.94 -10.78 10.36
C ASP A 283 -10.17 -10.90 11.25
N VAL A 284 -11.35 -10.58 10.73
CA VAL A 284 -12.62 -10.78 11.47
C VAL A 284 -12.81 -12.25 11.84
N THR A 285 -12.44 -13.17 10.95
CA THR A 285 -12.55 -14.62 11.20
C THR A 285 -11.54 -15.08 12.24
N LEU A 286 -10.29 -14.65 12.12
CA LEU A 286 -9.23 -14.94 13.09
C LEU A 286 -9.57 -14.39 14.48
N GLN A 287 -10.19 -13.21 14.57
CA GLN A 287 -10.62 -12.63 15.84
C GLN A 287 -11.71 -13.49 16.51
N LYS A 288 -12.69 -13.98 15.75
CA LYS A 288 -13.71 -14.90 16.26
C LYS A 288 -13.11 -16.20 16.76
N LEU A 289 -12.19 -16.79 15.99
CA LEU A 289 -11.50 -18.02 16.39
C LEU A 289 -10.68 -17.81 17.67
N ARG A 290 -10.00 -16.66 17.82
CA ARG A 290 -9.29 -16.32 19.06
C ARG A 290 -10.22 -16.19 20.26
N GLN A 291 -11.37 -15.55 20.10
CA GLN A 291 -12.37 -15.47 21.17
C GLN A 291 -12.89 -16.86 21.57
N GLU A 292 -13.08 -17.77 20.61
CA GLU A 292 -13.50 -19.14 20.91
C GLU A 292 -12.42 -19.92 21.64
N ILE A 293 -11.14 -19.75 21.28
CA ILE A 293 -10.00 -20.33 22.01
C ILE A 293 -9.99 -19.84 23.46
N GLU A 294 -10.17 -18.55 23.69
CA GLU A 294 -10.18 -18.00 25.05
C GLU A 294 -11.38 -18.53 25.87
N LYS A 295 -12.57 -18.65 25.26
CA LYS A 295 -13.72 -19.29 25.94
C LYS A 295 -13.47 -20.75 26.29
N GLN A 296 -12.81 -21.52 25.42
CA GLN A 296 -12.45 -22.91 25.72
C GLN A 296 -11.47 -22.98 26.89
N LYS A 297 -10.44 -22.11 26.91
CA LYS A 297 -9.51 -22.03 28.04
C LYS A 297 -10.18 -21.62 29.34
N GLU A 298 -11.09 -20.65 29.31
CA GLU A 298 -11.86 -20.24 30.48
C GLU A 298 -12.75 -21.39 30.98
N GLY A 299 -13.41 -22.11 30.07
CA GLY A 299 -14.20 -23.30 30.42
C GLY A 299 -13.34 -24.42 31.03
N GLU A 300 -12.17 -24.70 30.47
CA GLU A 300 -11.20 -25.66 31.01
C GLU A 300 -10.67 -25.23 32.37
N ALA A 301 -10.38 -23.94 32.56
CA ALA A 301 -9.93 -23.39 33.83
C ALA A 301 -11.03 -23.48 34.92
N LEU A 302 -12.28 -23.16 34.59
CA LEU A 302 -13.42 -23.30 35.51
C LEU A 302 -13.67 -24.76 35.89
N LEU A 303 -13.56 -25.69 34.93
CA LEU A 303 -13.64 -27.12 35.21
C LEU A 303 -12.50 -27.56 36.13
N ALA A 304 -11.27 -27.12 35.86
CA ALA A 304 -10.11 -27.41 36.70
C ALA A 304 -10.27 -26.85 38.12
N GLU A 305 -10.77 -25.62 38.27
CA GLU A 305 -11.07 -25.01 39.57
C GLU A 305 -12.15 -25.78 40.33
N LYS A 306 -13.23 -26.18 39.65
CA LYS A 306 -14.29 -27.01 40.23
C LYS A 306 -13.73 -28.36 40.71
N HIS A 307 -12.92 -29.02 39.89
CA HIS A 307 -12.25 -30.27 40.29
C HIS A 307 -11.34 -30.06 41.50
N GLN A 308 -10.60 -28.95 41.55
CA GLN A 308 -9.76 -28.60 42.68
C GLN A 308 -10.57 -28.33 43.96
N GLN A 309 -11.71 -27.65 43.86
CA GLN A 309 -12.61 -27.41 44.99
C GLN A 309 -13.22 -28.72 45.50
N GLU A 310 -13.68 -29.60 44.61
CA GLU A 310 -14.19 -30.92 44.96
C GLU A 310 -13.13 -31.78 45.68
N ILE A 311 -11.86 -31.69 45.26
CA ILE A 311 -10.73 -32.31 45.94
C ILE A 311 -10.55 -31.72 47.36
N ASN A 312 -10.50 -30.39 47.48
CA ASN A 312 -10.27 -29.71 48.75
C ASN A 312 -11.39 -30.00 49.75
N ASP A 313 -12.66 -29.87 49.35
CA ASP A 313 -13.83 -30.15 50.20
C ASP A 313 -13.86 -31.61 50.67
N ALA A 314 -13.53 -32.56 49.79
CA ALA A 314 -13.47 -33.98 50.15
C ALA A 314 -12.35 -34.26 51.16
N TYR A 315 -11.20 -33.58 51.02
CA TYR A 315 -10.08 -33.75 51.92
C TYR A 315 -10.28 -33.04 53.27
N GLU A 316 -10.88 -31.85 53.29
CA GLU A 316 -11.25 -31.15 54.53
C GLU A 316 -12.26 -31.97 55.34
N ARG A 317 -13.30 -32.52 54.70
CA ARG A 317 -14.26 -33.41 55.37
C ARG A 317 -13.60 -34.66 55.95
N PHE A 318 -12.57 -35.19 55.29
CA PHE A 318 -11.75 -36.25 55.85
C PHE A 318 -11.01 -35.80 57.12
N LEU A 319 -10.37 -34.63 57.09
CA LEU A 319 -9.67 -34.07 58.26
C LEU A 319 -10.62 -33.79 59.42
N GLU A 320 -11.83 -33.29 59.16
CA GLU A 320 -12.88 -33.09 60.16
C GLU A 320 -13.28 -34.41 60.82
N ILE A 321 -13.56 -35.45 60.03
CA ILE A 321 -13.91 -36.78 60.56
C ILE A 321 -12.75 -37.37 61.37
N LYS A 322 -11.50 -37.16 60.91
CA LYS A 322 -10.30 -37.58 61.62
C LYS A 322 -10.16 -36.88 62.98
N ASN A 323 -10.44 -35.57 63.06
CA ASN A 323 -10.41 -34.81 64.31
C ASN A 323 -11.54 -35.22 65.26
N LEU A 324 -12.77 -35.39 64.76
CA LEU A 324 -13.91 -35.87 65.56
C LEU A 324 -13.68 -37.28 66.14
N PHE A 325 -12.92 -38.12 65.43
CA PHE A 325 -12.49 -39.42 65.94
C PHE A 325 -11.45 -39.27 67.05
N ALA A 326 -10.46 -38.40 66.88
CA ALA A 326 -9.43 -38.13 67.89
C ALA A 326 -10.02 -37.54 69.19
N ASP A 327 -11.05 -36.70 69.08
CA ASP A 327 -11.76 -36.08 70.20
C ASP A 327 -12.72 -37.05 70.92
N GLY A 328 -12.81 -38.31 70.51
CA GLY A 328 -13.69 -39.31 71.13
C GLY A 328 -15.18 -39.03 70.95
N ARG A 329 -15.57 -38.22 69.96
CA ARG A 329 -16.97 -37.83 69.70
C ARG A 329 -17.71 -38.79 68.77
N LEU A 330 -17.04 -39.85 68.30
CA LEU A 330 -17.57 -40.92 67.44
C LEU A 330 -17.63 -42.26 68.20
N THR A 331 -18.36 -42.29 69.32
CA THR A 331 -18.44 -43.47 70.23
C THR A 331 -19.65 -44.37 69.96
N LEU A 332 -20.69 -43.85 69.31
CA LEU A 332 -21.87 -44.63 68.95
C LEU A 332 -21.65 -45.37 67.62
N GLU A 333 -22.05 -46.64 67.56
CA GLU A 333 -21.89 -47.50 66.37
C GLU A 333 -22.57 -46.92 65.12
N SER A 334 -23.72 -46.26 65.29
CA SER A 334 -24.43 -45.55 64.21
C SER A 334 -23.65 -44.34 63.66
N GLN A 335 -22.89 -43.64 64.50
CA GLN A 335 -22.04 -42.52 64.11
C GLN A 335 -20.78 -43.00 63.39
N GLN A 336 -20.20 -44.12 63.83
CA GLN A 336 -19.06 -44.76 63.16
C GLN A 336 -19.42 -45.29 61.77
N LYS A 337 -20.60 -45.90 61.61
CA LYS A 337 -21.08 -46.37 60.30
C LYS A 337 -21.32 -45.20 59.33
N ASN A 338 -21.92 -44.12 59.79
CA ASN A 338 -22.13 -42.90 59.00
C ASN A 338 -20.79 -42.24 58.61
N ALA A 339 -19.82 -42.20 59.53
CA ALA A 339 -18.47 -41.71 59.26
C ALA A 339 -17.75 -42.58 58.21
N ALA A 340 -17.87 -43.91 58.27
CA ALA A 340 -17.29 -44.81 57.27
C ALA A 340 -17.85 -44.56 55.85
N GLU A 341 -19.16 -44.38 55.72
CA GLU A 341 -19.81 -44.08 54.43
C GLU A 341 -19.34 -42.73 53.86
N LYS A 342 -19.22 -41.71 54.72
CA LYS A 342 -18.69 -40.40 54.32
C LYS A 342 -17.22 -40.46 53.91
N LEU A 343 -16.38 -41.21 54.63
CA LEU A 343 -14.98 -41.39 54.29
C LEU A 343 -14.79 -42.14 52.97
N ARG A 344 -15.59 -43.19 52.71
CA ARG A 344 -15.60 -43.90 51.42
C ARG A 344 -16.01 -42.95 50.29
N LYS A 345 -17.03 -42.12 50.50
CA LYS A 345 -17.45 -41.11 49.52
C LYS A 345 -16.35 -40.07 49.24
N CYS A 346 -15.64 -39.59 50.27
CA CYS A 346 -14.51 -38.67 50.09
C CYS A 346 -13.36 -39.33 49.31
N ARG A 347 -13.03 -40.59 49.64
CA ARG A 347 -12.02 -41.38 48.91
C ARG A 347 -12.39 -41.54 47.44
N ASP A 348 -13.63 -41.91 47.14
CA ASP A 348 -14.06 -42.15 45.77
C ASP A 348 -14.02 -40.85 44.93
N ILE A 349 -14.36 -39.70 45.53
CA ILE A 349 -14.21 -38.38 44.90
C ILE A 349 -12.73 -38.06 44.62
N LEU A 350 -11.81 -38.34 45.55
CA LEU A 350 -10.38 -38.12 45.35
C LEU A 350 -9.79 -39.05 44.29
N ILE A 351 -10.20 -40.32 44.23
CA ILE A 351 -9.77 -41.27 43.19
C ILE A 351 -10.28 -40.82 41.81
N ALA A 352 -11.55 -40.42 41.71
CA ALA A 352 -12.15 -39.95 40.46
C ALA A 352 -11.43 -38.72 39.90
N ASN A 353 -10.92 -37.84 40.76
CA ASN A 353 -10.12 -36.67 40.38
C ASN A 353 -8.60 -36.94 40.35
N GLY A 354 -8.16 -38.20 40.33
CA GLY A 354 -6.75 -38.58 40.15
C GLY A 354 -5.84 -38.43 41.38
N GLN A 355 -6.37 -38.01 42.54
CA GLN A 355 -5.63 -37.78 43.80
C GLN A 355 -5.42 -39.07 44.60
N ARG A 356 -4.69 -40.03 43.99
CA ARG A 356 -4.48 -41.39 44.55
C ARG A 356 -3.69 -41.41 45.87
N VAL A 357 -2.82 -40.43 46.11
CA VAL A 357 -2.03 -40.35 47.36
C VAL A 357 -2.95 -39.94 48.52
N MET A 358 -3.74 -38.88 48.35
CA MET A 358 -4.69 -38.43 49.36
C MET A 358 -5.78 -39.48 49.64
N ALA A 359 -6.25 -40.17 48.61
CA ALA A 359 -7.19 -41.29 48.78
C ALA A 359 -6.62 -42.44 49.62
N ARG A 360 -5.32 -42.78 49.43
CA ARG A 360 -4.64 -43.81 50.23
C ARG A 360 -4.50 -43.42 51.70
N ASP A 361 -4.38 -42.13 52.00
CA ASP A 361 -4.33 -41.67 53.39
C ASP A 361 -5.68 -41.85 54.09
N ILE A 362 -6.79 -41.68 53.37
CA ILE A 362 -8.13 -42.04 53.86
C ILE A 362 -8.23 -43.55 54.10
N ASP A 363 -7.80 -44.39 53.16
CA ASP A 363 -7.83 -45.86 53.33
C ASP A 363 -6.99 -46.32 54.53
N ARG A 364 -5.80 -45.73 54.73
CA ARG A 364 -4.96 -45.99 55.91
C ARG A 364 -5.67 -45.62 57.20
N PHE A 365 -6.32 -44.45 57.23
CA PHE A 365 -7.06 -44.00 58.40
C PHE A 365 -8.25 -44.91 58.72
N ILE A 366 -9.07 -45.30 57.73
CA ILE A 366 -10.16 -46.26 57.90
C ILE A 366 -9.63 -47.56 58.50
N ASN A 367 -8.51 -48.07 57.97
CA ASN A 367 -7.90 -49.32 58.42
C ASN A 367 -7.30 -49.26 59.83
N SER A 368 -6.65 -48.16 60.19
CA SER A 368 -6.01 -47.96 61.50
C SER A 368 -7.00 -47.63 62.61
N ALA A 369 -8.04 -46.85 62.29
CA ALA A 369 -9.05 -46.43 63.26
C ALA A 369 -10.15 -47.48 63.50
N GLY A 370 -10.19 -48.55 62.69
CA GLY A 370 -11.19 -49.62 62.82
C GLY A 370 -12.63 -49.20 62.48
N ILE A 371 -12.81 -48.00 61.93
CA ILE A 371 -14.13 -47.41 61.62
C ILE A 371 -14.81 -48.24 60.54
N GLY A 372 -15.95 -48.86 60.87
CA GLY A 372 -16.73 -49.68 59.94
C GLY A 372 -16.27 -51.13 59.82
N LYS A 373 -15.37 -51.62 60.69
CA LYS A 373 -15.18 -53.06 60.88
C LYS A 373 -16.23 -53.56 61.88
N SER A 374 -17.12 -54.45 61.44
CA SER A 374 -17.87 -55.30 62.37
C SER A 374 -16.88 -56.10 63.22
N ALA A 375 -17.22 -56.34 64.49
CA ALA A 375 -16.41 -57.18 65.38
C ALA A 375 -16.00 -58.47 64.66
N PRO A 376 -14.73 -58.90 64.75
CA PRO A 376 -14.26 -60.06 64.01
C PRO A 376 -15.10 -61.29 64.41
N SER A 377 -15.72 -61.93 63.42
CA SER A 377 -16.40 -63.21 63.63
C SER A 377 -15.38 -64.22 64.14
N SER A 378 -15.66 -64.86 65.28
CA SER A 378 -14.81 -65.85 65.94
C SER A 378 -14.75 -67.20 65.21
N ASN A 379 -14.76 -67.22 63.88
CA ASN A 379 -14.60 -68.42 63.07
C ASN A 379 -13.31 -68.30 62.24
N PRO A 380 -12.27 -69.09 62.57
CA PRO A 380 -11.05 -69.17 61.78
C PRO A 380 -11.29 -70.15 60.63
N ASP A 381 -12.09 -69.76 59.64
CA ASP A 381 -12.15 -70.39 58.30
C ASP A 381 -13.24 -69.67 57.50
N ALA A 382 -12.90 -68.52 56.92
CA ALA A 382 -13.75 -67.86 55.95
C ALA A 382 -12.89 -67.05 54.96
N GLY A 383 -12.75 -67.61 53.75
CA GLY A 383 -12.68 -66.88 52.49
C GLY A 383 -11.48 -65.97 52.27
N THR A 384 -10.48 -66.48 51.55
CA THR A 384 -9.66 -65.63 50.67
C THR A 384 -10.56 -65.02 49.60
N ASP A 385 -11.03 -63.79 49.83
CA ASP A 385 -11.57 -62.95 48.77
C ASP A 385 -10.44 -62.64 47.78
N ASP A 386 -10.71 -62.93 46.50
CA ASP A 386 -9.85 -62.68 45.34
C ASP A 386 -9.51 -61.19 45.21
N ALA A 387 -8.46 -60.75 45.91
CA ALA A 387 -7.75 -59.54 45.57
C ALA A 387 -6.94 -59.81 44.31
N PHE A 388 -7.38 -59.27 43.17
CA PHE A 388 -6.66 -59.33 41.90
C PHE A 388 -5.23 -58.80 42.10
N ASP A 389 -4.27 -59.72 42.10
CA ASP A 389 -2.88 -59.48 42.44
C ASP A 389 -2.22 -58.71 41.29
N TYR A 390 -2.20 -57.38 41.35
CA TYR A 390 -1.62 -56.47 40.35
C TYR A 390 -0.19 -56.87 39.96
N ARG A 391 0.52 -57.56 40.86
CA ARG A 391 1.87 -58.09 40.61
C ARG A 391 1.88 -59.24 39.61
N LYS A 392 0.86 -60.13 39.64
CA LYS A 392 0.68 -61.21 38.65
C LYS A 392 0.17 -60.68 37.31
N GLY A 393 -0.76 -59.72 37.34
CA GLY A 393 -1.25 -59.06 36.11
C GLY A 393 -0.15 -58.33 35.35
N PHE A 394 0.75 -57.63 36.07
CA PHE A 394 1.88 -56.94 35.47
C PHE A 394 2.92 -57.90 34.87
N LEU A 395 3.16 -59.06 35.52
CA LEU A 395 4.09 -60.08 35.02
C LEU A 395 3.60 -60.78 33.74
N ILE A 396 2.28 -60.85 33.52
CA ILE A 396 1.68 -61.40 32.30
C ILE A 396 1.64 -60.35 31.18
N LEU A 397 1.32 -59.08 31.50
CA LEU A 397 1.19 -58.01 30.50
C LEU A 397 2.53 -57.49 29.97
N LEU A 398 3.61 -57.57 30.75
CA LEU A 398 4.92 -57.05 30.35
C LEU A 398 5.54 -57.76 29.12
N PRO A 399 5.52 -59.10 28.99
CA PRO A 399 5.99 -59.74 27.77
C PRO A 399 5.10 -59.42 26.55
N ILE A 400 3.79 -59.22 26.75
CA ILE A 400 2.85 -58.88 25.66
C ILE A 400 3.09 -57.44 25.16
N SER A 401 3.28 -56.49 26.07
CA SER A 401 3.53 -55.08 25.71
C SER A 401 4.89 -54.90 25.02
N VAL A 402 5.92 -55.66 25.43
CA VAL A 402 7.23 -55.68 24.75
C VAL A 402 7.11 -56.30 23.35
N MET A 403 6.38 -57.40 23.19
CA MET A 403 6.13 -58.02 21.88
C MET A 403 5.37 -57.08 20.93
N LEU A 404 4.34 -56.38 21.42
CA LEU A 404 3.60 -55.39 20.64
C LEU A 404 4.47 -54.20 20.24
N PHE A 405 5.34 -53.73 21.14
CA PHE A 405 6.29 -52.66 20.83
C PHE A 405 7.26 -53.08 19.72
N PHE A 406 7.81 -54.30 19.78
CA PHE A 406 8.67 -54.82 18.72
C PHE A 406 7.92 -55.02 17.39
N ALA A 407 6.66 -55.48 17.43
CA ALA A 407 5.85 -55.63 16.22
C ALA A 407 5.56 -54.28 15.54
N VAL A 408 5.26 -53.24 16.32
CA VAL A 408 5.07 -51.87 15.81
C VAL A 408 6.37 -51.29 15.27
N LEU A 409 7.50 -51.55 15.94
CA LEU A 409 8.82 -51.07 15.49
C LEU A 409 9.27 -51.76 14.19
N LEU A 410 8.93 -53.04 14.01
CA LEU A 410 9.16 -53.80 12.77
C LEU A 410 8.29 -53.26 11.62
N PHE A 411 7.05 -52.86 11.90
CA PHE A 411 6.15 -52.23 10.93
C PHE A 411 6.53 -50.80 10.53
N LEU A 412 7.41 -50.14 11.28
CA LEU A 412 7.94 -48.81 10.98
C LEU A 412 9.26 -48.85 10.19
N ILE A 413 9.92 -50.02 10.13
CA ILE A 413 11.20 -50.22 9.44
C ILE A 413 11.01 -50.91 8.08
N LEU A 414 9.95 -51.72 7.91
CA LEU A 414 9.43 -52.17 6.61
C LEU A 414 8.54 -51.10 5.98
#